data_AF-A0A131Y5D3-F1
#
_entry.id   AF-A0A131Y5D3-F1
#
_cell.length_a   1.000
_cell.length_b   1.000
_cell.length_c   1.000
_cell.angle_alpha   90.00
_cell.angle_beta   90.00
_cell.angle_gamma   90.00
#
_symmetry.space_group_name_H-M   'P 1'
#
loop_
_entity.id
_entity.type
_entity.pdbx_description
1 polymer ?
#
loop_
_entity_poly.entity_id
_entity_poly.type
_entity_poly.pdbx_seq_one_letter_code
_entity_poly.pdbx_strand_id
1 'polypeptide(L)'
;KREKTLTRQYSWQTQNTFSVGTSLSIKVGLPDVADITTSFSATVSLTKTAGQVHTDAEKYAVDLGVTVSPMKSAKIEWVITDVTQEIPWTAQIDIEGWFAVWFQEKVNDHYLWFYDVRLLKDPLLEETKKGVRYTARGVFTCVHGTDSQLRVSEYDIGAYGGKPSKVYTIPLPSPRLRSR
;
A
#
# COMPACT_ATOMS: atom_id res chain seq x y z
N LYS A 1 10.70 25.99 -15.94
CA LYS A 1 9.94 25.62 -14.73
C LYS A 1 8.53 25.07 -15.01
N ARG A 2 8.25 23.82 -14.62
CA ARG A 2 6.88 23.26 -14.51
C ARG A 2 6.71 22.60 -13.15
N GLU A 3 5.50 22.67 -12.60
CA GLU A 3 5.12 22.04 -11.34
C GLU A 3 3.96 21.08 -11.60
N LYS A 4 3.99 19.91 -10.97
CA LYS A 4 2.92 18.91 -11.01
C LYS A 4 2.76 18.31 -9.63
N THR A 5 1.53 18.26 -9.14
CA THR A 5 1.18 17.50 -7.94
C THR A 5 0.96 16.05 -8.37
N LEU A 6 1.69 15.14 -7.75
CA LEU A 6 1.54 13.70 -7.96
C LEU A 6 0.79 13.13 -6.75
N THR A 7 -0.32 12.46 -7.02
CA THR A 7 -1.16 11.83 -6.00
C THR A 7 -0.72 10.38 -5.88
N ARG A 8 -0.16 9.99 -4.73
CA ARG A 8 0.14 8.60 -4.39
C ARG A 8 -1.04 8.03 -3.63
N GLN A 9 -1.45 6.83 -4.00
CA GLN A 9 -2.55 6.12 -3.36
C GLN A 9 -2.04 4.81 -2.77
N TYR A 10 -2.36 4.61 -1.50
CA TYR A 10 -2.10 3.38 -0.77
C TYR A 10 -3.44 2.78 -0.38
N SER A 11 -3.57 1.46 -0.50
CA SER A 11 -4.71 0.75 0.05
C SER A 11 -4.26 -0.53 0.75
N TRP A 12 -5.01 -0.93 1.76
CA TRP A 12 -4.76 -2.20 2.44
C TRP A 12 -6.05 -2.86 2.83
N GLN A 13 -6.06 -4.19 2.74
CA GLN A 13 -7.20 -5.02 3.08
C GLN A 13 -6.77 -6.27 3.83
N THR A 14 -7.61 -6.68 4.78
CA THR A 14 -7.50 -7.97 5.48
C THR A 14 -8.28 -9.02 4.70
N GLN A 15 -7.66 -10.15 4.40
CA GLN A 15 -8.33 -11.24 3.66
C GLN A 15 -9.35 -11.99 4.53
N ASN A 16 -9.03 -12.19 5.81
CA ASN A 16 -9.84 -12.97 6.74
C ASN A 16 -10.10 -12.17 8.02
N THR A 17 -11.35 -12.14 8.46
CA THR A 17 -11.70 -11.48 9.72
C THR A 17 -11.45 -12.38 10.93
N PHE A 18 -11.08 -11.75 12.03
CA PHE A 18 -10.97 -12.33 13.35
C PHE A 18 -11.60 -11.38 14.37
N SER A 19 -12.50 -11.88 15.20
CA SER A 19 -13.23 -11.09 16.20
C SER A 19 -13.34 -11.84 17.52
N VAL A 20 -13.10 -11.14 18.61
CA VAL A 20 -13.23 -11.66 19.99
C VAL A 20 -14.32 -10.88 20.75
N GLY A 21 -15.37 -10.46 20.03
CA GLY A 21 -16.45 -9.62 20.57
C GLY A 21 -16.08 -8.14 20.77
N THR A 22 -14.84 -7.75 20.46
CA THR A 22 -14.34 -6.36 20.46
C THR A 22 -13.60 -6.04 19.18
N SER A 23 -13.43 -4.75 18.85
CA SER A 23 -12.63 -4.31 17.71
C SER A 23 -11.14 -4.50 17.99
N LEU A 24 -10.47 -5.26 17.12
CA LEU A 24 -9.02 -5.46 17.16
C LEU A 24 -8.36 -4.80 15.94
N SER A 25 -7.32 -4.02 16.20
CA SER A 25 -6.48 -3.37 15.18
C SER A 25 -5.01 -3.63 15.46
N ILE A 26 -4.24 -3.87 14.42
CA ILE A 26 -2.80 -4.12 14.50
C ILE A 26 -2.04 -3.14 13.61
N LYS A 27 -0.81 -2.79 14.02
CA LYS A 27 0.11 -2.02 13.19
C LYS A 27 1.01 -2.99 12.43
N VAL A 28 0.93 -2.98 11.10
CA VAL A 28 1.70 -3.86 10.22
C VAL A 28 2.76 -3.03 9.52
N GLY A 29 4.04 -3.42 9.66
CA GLY A 29 5.14 -2.87 8.87
C GLY A 29 5.27 -3.60 7.54
N LEU A 30 5.54 -2.86 6.47
CA LEU A 30 5.83 -3.49 5.18
C LEU A 30 7.27 -4.02 5.14
N PRO A 31 7.51 -5.18 4.51
CA PRO A 31 8.87 -5.62 4.22
C PRO A 31 9.56 -4.63 3.28
N ASP A 32 10.88 -4.46 3.44
CA ASP A 32 11.70 -3.70 2.49
C ASP A 32 11.63 -4.41 1.12
N VAL A 33 10.98 -3.77 0.15
CA VAL A 33 10.97 -4.24 -1.24
C VAL A 33 11.91 -3.36 -2.03
N ALA A 34 12.68 -3.94 -2.95
CA ALA A 34 13.77 -3.26 -3.66
C ALA A 34 13.38 -1.92 -4.31
N ASP A 35 12.12 -1.77 -4.72
CA ASP A 35 11.59 -0.55 -5.35
C ASP A 35 10.99 0.47 -4.35
N ILE A 36 10.69 0.05 -3.12
CA ILE A 36 10.13 0.89 -2.05
C ILE A 36 11.13 0.94 -0.89
N THR A 37 12.03 1.91 -0.92
CA THR A 37 13.04 2.14 0.14
C THR A 37 12.48 2.83 1.40
N THR A 38 11.17 2.73 1.66
CA THR A 38 10.53 3.39 2.81
C THR A 38 9.83 2.43 3.73
N SER A 39 10.15 2.56 5.02
CA SER A 39 9.40 1.97 6.11
C SER A 39 8.01 2.60 6.18
N PHE A 40 7.01 1.95 5.57
CA PHE A 40 5.62 2.31 5.73
C PHE A 40 4.95 1.37 6.75
N SER A 41 4.06 1.93 7.56
CA SER A 41 3.26 1.16 8.52
C SER A 41 1.79 1.52 8.40
N ALA A 42 0.93 0.52 8.27
CA ALA A 42 -0.53 0.68 8.26
C ALA A 42 -1.15 0.13 9.54
N THR A 43 -2.21 0.78 10.02
CA THR A 43 -3.11 0.20 11.01
C THR A 43 -4.21 -0.55 10.28
N VAL A 44 -4.30 -1.85 10.54
CA VAL A 44 -5.26 -2.74 9.88
C VAL A 44 -6.25 -3.26 10.90
N SER A 45 -7.54 -3.22 10.55
CA SER A 45 -8.59 -3.85 11.36
C SER A 45 -8.66 -5.34 11.03
N LEU A 46 -8.71 -6.15 12.08
CA LEU A 46 -8.86 -7.59 11.94
C LEU A 46 -10.33 -8.02 12.00
N THR A 47 -11.20 -7.18 12.54
CA THR A 47 -12.64 -7.47 12.61
C THR A 47 -13.39 -7.09 11.33
N LYS A 48 -12.73 -6.42 10.38
CA LYS A 48 -13.33 -5.96 9.12
C LYS A 48 -12.39 -6.29 7.95
N THR A 49 -12.98 -6.79 6.86
CA THR A 49 -12.27 -6.94 5.57
C THR A 49 -12.26 -5.67 4.73
N ALA A 50 -13.13 -4.70 5.06
CA ALA A 50 -13.23 -3.45 4.32
C ALA A 50 -11.88 -2.74 4.30
N GLY A 51 -11.32 -2.61 3.09
CA GLY A 51 -10.02 -1.98 2.90
C GLY A 51 -10.04 -0.50 3.25
N GLN A 52 -8.90 0.01 3.71
CA GLN A 52 -8.70 1.44 3.90
C GLN A 52 -7.85 1.98 2.75
N VAL A 53 -8.08 3.25 2.41
CA VAL A 53 -7.32 3.97 1.39
C VAL A 53 -6.69 5.19 2.06
N HIS A 54 -5.41 5.39 1.81
CA HIS A 54 -4.67 6.58 2.20
C HIS A 54 -4.07 7.24 0.97
N THR A 55 -4.18 8.56 0.90
CA THR A 55 -3.73 9.33 -0.26
C THR A 55 -2.78 10.41 0.19
N ASP A 56 -1.56 10.35 -0.33
CA ASP A 56 -0.55 11.38 -0.12
C ASP A 56 -0.35 12.18 -1.41
N ALA A 57 -0.42 13.51 -1.32
CA ALA A 57 -0.15 14.40 -2.43
C ALA A 57 1.24 15.03 -2.26
N GLU A 58 2.12 14.79 -3.24
CA GLU A 58 3.47 15.36 -3.23
C GLU A 58 3.66 16.28 -4.45
N LYS A 59 4.24 17.46 -4.21
CA LYS A 59 4.49 18.44 -5.27
C LYS A 59 5.88 18.22 -5.86
N TYR A 60 5.93 17.98 -7.16
CA TYR A 60 7.16 17.88 -7.91
C TYR A 60 7.32 19.11 -8.80
N ALA A 61 8.48 19.76 -8.69
CA ALA A 61 8.87 20.88 -9.53
C ALA A 61 10.11 20.49 -10.34
N VAL A 62 10.05 20.71 -11.65
CA VAL A 62 11.19 20.52 -12.54
C VAL A 62 11.56 21.87 -13.11
N ASP A 63 12.81 22.25 -12.87
CA ASP A 63 13.41 23.41 -13.51
C ASP A 63 14.66 22.98 -14.27
N LEU A 64 14.48 22.77 -15.58
CA LEU A 64 15.54 22.37 -16.49
C LEU A 64 15.49 23.26 -17.73
N GLY A 65 16.65 23.81 -18.11
CA GLY A 65 16.81 24.52 -19.39
C GLY A 65 16.91 23.53 -20.54
N VAL A 66 16.08 23.71 -21.57
CA VAL A 66 16.14 22.92 -22.81
C VAL A 66 16.68 23.81 -23.92
N THR A 67 17.79 23.40 -24.54
CA THR A 67 18.37 24.12 -25.68
C THR A 67 17.61 23.72 -26.95
N VAL A 68 17.02 24.70 -27.64
CA VAL A 68 16.32 24.51 -28.91
C VAL A 68 17.20 25.03 -30.03
N SER A 69 17.33 24.25 -31.10
CA SER A 69 18.11 24.65 -32.27
C SER A 69 17.51 25.91 -32.92
N PRO A 70 18.33 26.79 -33.56
CA PRO A 70 17.82 27.96 -34.26
C PRO A 70 16.78 27.60 -35.33
N MET A 71 15.76 28.46 -35.50
CA MET A 71 14.63 28.24 -36.42
C MET A 71 13.83 26.95 -36.17
N LYS A 72 13.85 26.43 -34.94
CA LYS A 72 12.98 25.33 -34.50
C LYS A 72 12.06 25.81 -33.37
N SER A 73 10.94 25.12 -33.23
CA SER A 73 10.03 25.21 -32.09
C SER A 73 10.04 23.88 -31.34
N ALA A 74 9.83 23.87 -30.03
CA ALA A 74 9.87 22.65 -29.23
C ALA A 74 8.58 22.44 -28.43
N LYS A 75 8.05 21.22 -28.47
CA LYS A 75 7.00 20.72 -27.57
C LYS A 75 7.67 19.92 -26.46
N ILE A 76 7.43 20.32 -25.21
CA ILE A 76 7.94 19.64 -24.02
C ILE A 76 6.78 18.96 -23.29
N GLU A 77 6.84 17.64 -23.21
CA GLU A 77 5.90 16.79 -22.50
C GLU A 77 6.58 16.21 -21.25
N TRP A 78 5.94 16.32 -20.10
CA TRP A 78 6.42 15.67 -18.89
C TRP A 78 5.66 14.37 -18.69
N VAL A 79 6.37 13.25 -18.88
CA VAL A 79 5.84 11.90 -18.73
C VAL A 79 6.27 11.35 -17.38
N ILE A 80 5.31 10.86 -16.62
CA ILE A 80 5.53 10.19 -15.34
C ILE A 80 4.89 8.81 -15.46
N THR A 81 5.65 7.77 -15.13
CA THR A 81 5.17 6.39 -15.12
C THR A 81 4.84 6.00 -13.69
N ASP A 82 3.57 5.65 -13.45
CA ASP A 82 3.13 5.10 -12.19
C ASP A 82 3.22 3.57 -12.23
N VAL A 83 3.71 2.98 -11.14
CA VAL A 83 3.76 1.54 -10.92
C VAL A 83 2.83 1.21 -9.77
N THR A 84 2.00 0.19 -10.01
CA THR A 84 1.19 -0.44 -8.97
C THR A 84 1.94 -1.65 -8.44
N GLN A 85 2.12 -1.70 -7.13
CA GLN A 85 2.76 -2.80 -6.45
C GLN A 85 1.85 -3.38 -5.38
N GLU A 86 1.75 -4.71 -5.34
CA GLU A 86 1.03 -5.45 -4.32
C GLU A 86 2.03 -6.19 -3.42
N ILE A 87 1.94 -5.94 -2.12
CA ILE A 87 2.81 -6.50 -1.09
C ILE A 87 1.94 -7.33 -0.14
N PRO A 88 2.12 -8.67 -0.11
CA PRO A 88 1.43 -9.49 0.86
C PRO A 88 1.98 -9.23 2.25
N TRP A 89 1.10 -9.15 3.24
CA TRP A 89 1.48 -9.02 4.64
C TRP A 89 0.85 -10.12 5.49
N THR A 90 1.51 -10.45 6.59
CA THR A 90 1.00 -11.39 7.58
C THR A 90 1.20 -10.84 8.99
N ALA A 91 0.33 -11.23 9.91
CA ALA A 91 0.45 -10.90 11.32
C ALA A 91 0.01 -12.09 12.18
N GLN A 92 0.87 -12.48 13.12
CA GLN A 92 0.59 -13.55 14.06
C GLN A 92 -0.06 -12.99 15.31
N ILE A 93 -1.16 -13.62 15.73
CA ILE A 93 -1.95 -13.21 16.90
C ILE A 93 -2.02 -14.41 17.83
N ASP A 94 -1.35 -14.29 18.97
CA ASP A 94 -1.41 -15.28 20.04
C ASP A 94 -2.62 -14.98 20.93
N ILE A 95 -3.47 -15.99 21.09
CA ILE A 95 -4.69 -15.97 21.88
C ILE A 95 -4.49 -16.93 23.04
N GLU A 96 -4.48 -16.39 24.24
CA GLU A 96 -4.27 -17.15 25.48
C GLU A 96 -5.46 -16.94 26.42
N GLY A 97 -5.69 -17.91 27.31
CA GLY A 97 -6.69 -17.80 28.38
C GLY A 97 -7.91 -18.70 28.20
N TRP A 98 -9.07 -18.22 28.64
CA TRP A 98 -10.30 -18.99 28.77
C TRP A 98 -11.48 -18.22 28.20
N PHE A 99 -12.43 -18.92 27.60
CA PHE A 99 -13.71 -18.35 27.17
C PHE A 99 -14.86 -18.92 28.01
N ALA A 100 -15.83 -18.06 28.27
CA ALA A 100 -17.04 -18.38 29.02
C ALA A 100 -18.14 -18.90 28.08
N VAL A 101 -18.79 -19.99 28.46
CA VAL A 101 -19.97 -20.53 27.79
C VAL A 101 -21.11 -20.59 28.79
N TRP A 102 -22.24 -19.99 28.43
CA TRP A 102 -23.48 -20.09 29.18
C TRP A 102 -24.40 -21.09 28.47
N PHE A 103 -24.64 -22.25 29.10
CA PHE A 103 -25.56 -23.25 28.57
C PHE A 103 -27.01 -22.89 28.91
N GLN A 104 -27.95 -23.29 28.06
CA GLN A 104 -29.38 -23.07 28.31
C GLN A 104 -29.90 -23.96 29.43
N GLU A 105 -29.39 -25.19 29.51
CA GLU A 105 -29.67 -26.14 30.59
C GLU A 105 -28.45 -26.32 31.49
N LYS A 106 -28.68 -26.67 32.75
CA LYS A 106 -27.59 -26.91 33.70
C LYS A 106 -26.79 -28.14 33.30
N VAL A 107 -25.48 -27.97 33.20
CA VAL A 107 -24.52 -29.06 33.13
C VAL A 107 -23.85 -29.12 34.50
N ASN A 108 -23.91 -30.27 35.19
CA ASN A 108 -23.40 -30.43 36.57
C ASN A 108 -23.83 -29.30 37.52
N ASP A 109 -25.13 -28.97 37.54
CA ASP A 109 -25.76 -27.92 38.34
C ASP A 109 -25.33 -26.45 38.04
N HIS A 110 -24.50 -26.21 37.03
CA HIS A 110 -24.04 -24.88 36.65
C HIS A 110 -24.41 -24.52 35.20
N TYR A 111 -24.76 -23.25 34.98
CA TYR A 111 -24.99 -22.69 33.64
C TYR A 111 -23.71 -22.17 32.98
N LEU A 112 -22.82 -21.55 33.77
CA LEU A 112 -21.61 -20.89 33.29
C LEU A 112 -20.40 -21.81 33.45
N TRP A 113 -19.70 -22.03 32.34
CA TRP A 113 -18.47 -22.82 32.28
C TRP A 113 -17.36 -22.05 31.59
N PHE A 114 -16.13 -22.26 32.04
CA PHE A 114 -14.93 -21.68 31.43
C PHE A 114 -14.14 -22.79 30.75
N TYR A 115 -13.82 -22.59 29.48
CA TYR A 115 -13.03 -23.51 28.68
C TYR A 115 -11.75 -22.84 28.19
N ASP A 116 -10.65 -23.58 28.21
CA ASP A 116 -9.38 -23.09 27.70
C ASP A 116 -9.50 -22.85 26.19
N VAL A 117 -8.91 -21.76 25.69
CA VAL A 117 -8.96 -21.43 24.26
C VAL A 117 -8.37 -22.54 23.36
N ARG A 118 -7.52 -23.42 23.89
CA ARG A 118 -7.02 -24.62 23.19
C ARG A 118 -8.11 -25.62 22.83
N LEU A 119 -9.27 -25.56 23.46
CA LEU A 119 -10.41 -26.41 23.10
C LEU A 119 -11.13 -25.95 21.82
N LEU A 120 -10.82 -24.76 21.30
CA LEU A 120 -11.33 -24.28 20.02
C LEU A 120 -10.73 -25.10 18.89
N LYS A 121 -11.56 -25.93 18.24
CA LYS A 121 -11.19 -26.70 17.06
C LYS A 121 -11.55 -25.94 15.80
N ASP A 122 -10.60 -25.20 15.25
CA ASP A 122 -10.74 -24.48 14.00
C ASP A 122 -9.49 -24.70 13.13
N PRO A 123 -9.63 -25.01 11.82
CA PRO A 123 -8.48 -25.24 10.93
C PRO A 123 -7.60 -23.99 10.71
N LEU A 124 -8.09 -22.79 11.05
CA LEU A 124 -7.33 -21.54 10.97
C LEU A 124 -6.51 -21.26 12.23
N LEU A 125 -6.66 -22.07 13.28
CA LEU A 125 -5.98 -21.93 14.55
C LEU A 125 -4.87 -22.99 14.70
N GLU A 126 -3.68 -22.52 15.08
CA GLU A 126 -2.55 -23.37 15.41
C GLU A 126 -2.41 -23.44 16.94
N GLU A 127 -2.35 -24.63 17.52
CA GLU A 127 -2.12 -24.77 18.96
C GLU A 127 -0.71 -24.28 19.32
N THR A 128 -0.59 -23.50 20.39
CA THR A 128 0.67 -23.03 20.94
C THR A 128 0.85 -23.55 22.37
N LYS A 129 2.04 -23.35 22.96
CA LYS A 129 2.30 -23.76 24.35
C LYS A 129 1.35 -23.14 25.37
N LYS A 130 0.79 -21.95 25.08
CA LYS A 130 -0.01 -21.15 26.02
C LYS A 130 -1.47 -20.96 25.59
N GLY A 131 -1.84 -21.42 24.40
CA GLY A 131 -3.14 -21.10 23.81
C GLY A 131 -3.22 -21.53 22.35
N VAL A 132 -3.77 -20.65 21.51
CA VAL A 132 -3.88 -20.84 20.05
C VAL A 132 -3.36 -19.62 19.32
N ARG A 133 -2.94 -19.79 18.07
CA ARG A 133 -2.42 -18.73 17.21
C ARG A 133 -3.27 -18.63 15.96
N TYR A 134 -3.62 -17.41 15.61
CA TYR A 134 -4.22 -17.08 14.33
C TYR A 134 -3.24 -16.26 13.49
N THR A 135 -3.04 -16.65 12.23
CA THR A 135 -2.20 -15.90 11.28
C THR A 135 -3.09 -15.09 10.35
N ALA A 136 -3.25 -13.80 10.65
CA ALA A 136 -3.93 -12.87 9.78
C ALA A 136 -3.10 -12.60 8.52
N ARG A 137 -3.78 -12.40 7.40
CA ARG A 137 -3.16 -12.12 6.10
C ARG A 137 -3.90 -11.00 5.38
N GLY A 138 -3.18 -10.32 4.52
CA GLY A 138 -3.77 -9.34 3.64
C GLY A 138 -2.82 -8.86 2.55
N VAL A 139 -3.30 -7.88 1.80
CA VAL A 139 -2.55 -7.26 0.71
C VAL A 139 -2.48 -5.76 0.96
N PHE A 140 -1.29 -5.21 0.79
CA PHE A 140 -1.03 -3.79 0.69
C PHE A 140 -0.78 -3.42 -0.77
N THR A 141 -1.55 -2.50 -1.32
CA THR A 141 -1.40 -2.01 -2.69
C THR A 141 -0.89 -0.58 -2.64
N CYS A 142 0.21 -0.30 -3.34
CA CYS A 142 0.79 1.03 -3.48
C CYS A 142 0.83 1.42 -4.95
N VAL A 143 0.38 2.63 -5.25
CA VAL A 143 0.60 3.28 -6.55
C VAL A 143 1.61 4.40 -6.35
N HIS A 144 2.77 4.28 -6.99
CA HIS A 144 3.83 5.28 -6.91
C HIS A 144 4.50 5.54 -8.26
N GLY A 145 4.92 6.79 -8.47
CA GLY A 145 5.70 7.17 -9.66
C GLY A 145 7.15 6.71 -9.54
N THR A 146 7.62 5.88 -10.47
CA THR A 146 8.99 5.35 -10.48
C THR A 146 9.89 6.12 -11.44
N ASP A 147 9.39 6.40 -12.64
CA ASP A 147 10.14 7.07 -13.70
C ASP A 147 9.50 8.39 -14.09
N SER A 148 10.36 9.40 -14.24
CA SER A 148 10.00 10.75 -14.67
C SER A 148 10.93 11.16 -15.80
N GLN A 149 10.36 11.60 -16.92
CA GLN A 149 11.15 12.04 -18.07
C GLN A 149 10.49 13.21 -18.78
N LEU A 150 11.32 14.09 -19.34
CA LEU A 150 10.86 15.10 -20.30
C LEU A 150 11.04 14.54 -21.70
N ARG A 151 9.95 14.48 -22.47
CA ARG A 151 10.00 14.21 -23.90
C ARG A 151 9.99 15.53 -24.63
N VAL A 152 11.07 15.80 -25.37
CA VAL A 152 11.22 17.01 -26.18
C VAL A 152 11.06 16.64 -27.64
N SER A 153 10.13 17.31 -28.32
CA SER A 153 9.91 17.17 -29.76
C SER A 153 10.17 18.52 -30.44
N GLU A 154 11.17 18.59 -31.30
CA GLU A 154 11.49 19.78 -32.10
C GLU A 154 10.77 19.73 -33.46
N TYR A 155 10.34 20.90 -33.91
CA TYR A 155 9.61 21.11 -35.17
C TYR A 155 10.22 22.28 -35.91
N ASP A 156 10.18 22.20 -37.23
CA ASP A 156 10.65 23.28 -38.10
C ASP A 156 9.66 24.44 -38.04
N ILE A 157 10.16 25.67 -38.09
CA ILE A 157 9.32 26.86 -38.00
C ILE A 157 8.31 26.87 -39.16
N GLY A 158 7.01 26.98 -38.85
CA GLY A 158 5.91 26.86 -39.83
C GLY A 158 5.32 25.47 -40.01
N ALA A 159 5.93 24.42 -39.45
CA ALA A 159 5.41 23.04 -39.46
C ALA A 159 4.96 22.55 -38.06
N TYR A 160 4.64 23.49 -37.17
CA TYR A 160 4.21 23.18 -35.80
C TYR A 160 2.93 22.32 -35.83
N GLY A 161 2.98 21.14 -35.22
CA GLY A 161 1.90 20.14 -35.26
C GLY A 161 2.05 19.06 -36.34
N GLY A 162 3.06 19.17 -37.22
CA GLY A 162 3.45 18.13 -38.19
C GLY A 162 4.33 17.03 -37.59
N LYS A 163 5.10 16.31 -38.42
CA LYS A 163 6.07 15.32 -37.94
C LYS A 163 7.27 16.04 -37.30
N PRO A 164 7.68 15.70 -36.07
CA PRO A 164 8.84 16.35 -35.44
C PRO A 164 10.13 16.00 -36.19
N SER A 165 11.03 16.98 -36.29
CA SER A 165 12.35 16.81 -36.93
C SER A 165 13.37 16.17 -36.00
N LYS A 166 13.19 16.31 -34.68
CA LYS A 166 14.00 15.62 -33.67
C LYS A 166 13.15 15.30 -32.45
N VAL A 167 13.34 14.12 -31.88
CA VAL A 167 12.72 13.71 -30.61
C VAL A 167 13.80 13.14 -29.72
N TYR A 168 13.88 13.61 -28.47
CA TYR A 168 14.77 13.07 -27.47
C TYR A 168 14.13 13.16 -26.08
N THR A 169 14.63 12.33 -25.17
CA THR A 169 14.18 12.27 -23.78
C THR A 169 15.28 12.72 -22.84
N ILE A 170 14.88 13.48 -21.83
CA ILE A 170 15.76 13.87 -20.73
C ILE A 170 15.26 13.14 -19.48
N PRO A 171 16.03 12.20 -18.92
CA PRO A 171 15.65 11.53 -17.68
C PRO A 171 15.65 12.56 -16.54
N LEU A 172 14.61 12.53 -15.72
CA LEU A 172 14.53 13.31 -14.50
C LEU A 172 14.79 12.38 -13.30
N PRO A 173 15.25 12.93 -12.16
CA PRO A 173 15.29 12.17 -10.93
C PRO A 173 13.91 11.57 -10.65
N SER A 174 13.88 10.27 -10.35
CA SER A 174 12.66 9.60 -9.91
C SER A 174 12.04 10.39 -8.76
N PRO A 175 10.70 10.51 -8.72
CA PRO A 175 10.02 11.02 -7.56
C PRO A 175 10.26 10.05 -6.38
N ARG A 176 11.37 10.24 -5.63
CA ARG A 176 11.72 9.38 -4.48
C ARG A 176 10.91 9.80 -3.28
N LEU A 177 10.41 8.82 -2.52
CA LEU A 177 9.85 9.07 -1.21
C LEU A 177 10.90 9.77 -0.33
N ARG A 178 10.63 11.00 0.09
CA ARG A 178 11.31 11.57 1.26
C ARG A 178 10.53 11.14 2.50
N SER A 179 11.16 10.39 3.41
CA SER A 179 10.60 10.20 4.74
C SER A 179 10.51 11.56 5.42
N ARG A 180 9.34 11.87 5.98
CA ARG A 180 9.15 13.04 6.83
C ARG A 180 9.44 12.68 8.28
#